data_AF-M1FFG6-F1
#
_entry.id   AF-M1FFG6-F1
#
_cell.length_a   1.000
_cell.length_b   1.000
_cell.length_c   1.000
_cell.angle_alpha   90.00
_cell.angle_beta   90.00
_cell.angle_gamma   90.00
#
_symmetry.space_group_name_H-M   'P 1'
#
loop_
_entity.id
_entity.type
_entity.pdbx_description
1 polymer ?
#
loop_
_entity_poly.entity_id
_entity_poly.type
_entity_poly.pdbx_seq_one_letter_code
_entity_poly.pdbx_strand_id
1 'polypeptide(L)' 'MRLTHKLRNWRFGLCFLYLRNVKGYPRNHKRVYRIYRELELNLRIRPRKRLEREKSQPLAVPVAINTNWSMDFMHDQ' A
#
# COMPACT_ATOMS: atom_id res chain seq x y z
N MET A 1 -16.29 -9.10 -16.93
CA MET A 1 -15.10 -8.43 -16.35
C MET A 1 -15.23 -8.37 -14.81
N ARG A 2 -14.93 -9.45 -14.07
CA ARG A 2 -15.17 -9.52 -12.60
C ARG A 2 -13.94 -9.22 -11.72
N LEU A 3 -12.73 -9.39 -12.27
CA LEU A 3 -11.48 -9.36 -11.50
C LEU A 3 -11.11 -7.95 -11.04
N THR A 4 -11.26 -6.96 -11.92
CA THR A 4 -10.81 -5.58 -11.74
C THR A 4 -11.74 -4.75 -10.88
N HIS A 5 -13.04 -5.07 -10.87
CA HIS A 5 -14.00 -4.47 -9.95
C HIS A 5 -13.75 -4.88 -8.49
N LYS A 6 -13.34 -6.13 -8.24
CA LYS A 6 -13.01 -6.62 -6.89
C LYS A 6 -11.61 -6.18 -6.43
N LEU A 7 -10.66 -6.02 -7.34
CA LEU A 7 -9.25 -5.78 -7.03
C LEU A 7 -8.78 -4.43 -7.59
N ARG A 8 -9.54 -3.36 -7.29
CA ARG A 8 -9.29 -2.00 -7.78
C ARG A 8 -7.90 -1.43 -7.45
N ASN A 9 -7.23 -1.98 -6.43
CA ASN A 9 -5.91 -1.54 -6.00
C ASN A 9 -4.76 -2.23 -6.74
N TRP A 10 -5.07 -3.24 -7.56
CA TRP A 10 -4.05 -3.98 -8.30
C TRP A 10 -3.59 -3.18 -9.52
N ARG A 11 -2.31 -2.82 -9.53
CA ARG A 11 -1.63 -2.30 -10.71
C ARG A 11 -1.40 -3.43 -11.72
N PHE A 12 -1.04 -3.05 -12.94
CA PHE A 12 -0.75 -3.97 -14.05
C PHE A 12 0.10 -5.19 -13.64
N GLY A 13 1.19 -4.99 -12.89
CA GLY A 13 2.09 -6.08 -12.49
C GLY A 13 1.39 -7.18 -11.69
N LEU A 14 0.60 -6.83 -10.68
CA LEU A 14 -0.16 -7.80 -9.88
C LEU A 14 -1.23 -8.50 -10.71
N CYS A 15 -1.94 -7.76 -11.57
CA CYS A 15 -2.92 -8.33 -12.49
C CYS A 15 -2.28 -9.36 -13.44
N PHE A 16 -1.13 -9.00 -14.04
CA PHE A 16 -0.38 -9.88 -14.93
C PHE A 16 0.14 -11.13 -14.21
N LEU A 17 0.76 -10.98 -13.04
CA LEU A 17 1.28 -12.11 -12.26
C LEU A 17 0.18 -13.05 -11.80
N TYR A 18 -0.98 -12.53 -11.38
CA TYR A 18 -2.12 -13.37 -11.03
C TYR A 18 -2.66 -14.14 -12.23
N LEU A 19 -2.82 -13.47 -13.38
CA LEU A 19 -3.28 -14.13 -14.60
C LEU A 19 -2.31 -15.23 -15.05
N ARG A 20 -1.00 -15.02 -14.89
CA ARG A 20 0.03 -15.98 -15.27
C ARG A 20 0.17 -17.13 -14.28
N ASN A 21 0.28 -16.84 -12.99
CA ASN A 21 0.70 -17.80 -11.97
C ASN A 21 -0.48 -18.48 -11.27
N VAL A 22 -1.60 -17.76 -11.08
CA VAL A 22 -2.77 -18.31 -10.37
C VAL A 22 -3.81 -18.84 -11.34
N LYS A 23 -4.06 -18.11 -12.44
CA LYS A 23 -5.00 -18.55 -13.49
C LYS A 23 -4.34 -19.36 -14.60
N GLY A 24 -3.01 -19.41 -14.65
CA GLY A 24 -2.28 -20.23 -15.61
C GLY A 24 -2.39 -19.75 -17.06
N TYR A 25 -2.76 -18.49 -17.32
CA TYR A 25 -2.85 -17.98 -18.70
C TYR A 25 -1.45 -17.59 -19.21
N PRO A 26 -0.88 -18.29 -20.22
CA PRO A 26 0.46 -18.02 -20.74
C PRO A 26 0.47 -16.87 -21.75
N ARG A 27 -0.25 -15.78 -21.47
CA ARG A 27 -0.34 -14.63 -22.38
C ARG A 27 0.89 -13.74 -22.24
N ASN A 28 1.40 -13.24 -23.37
CA ASN A 28 2.45 -12.24 -23.38
C ASN A 28 2.01 -10.97 -22.62
N HIS A 29 2.91 -10.41 -21.79
CA HIS A 29 2.67 -9.18 -21.03
C HIS A 29 2.21 -8.02 -21.91
N LYS A 30 2.70 -7.90 -23.16
CA LYS A 30 2.26 -6.85 -24.10
C LYS A 30 0.78 -6.94 -24.43
N ARG A 31 0.26 -8.15 -24.67
CA ARG A 31 -1.17 -8.37 -24.97
C ARG A 31 -2.04 -8.04 -23.77
N VAL A 32 -1.63 -8.48 -22.59
CA VAL A 32 -2.34 -8.17 -21.34
C VAL A 32 -2.34 -6.65 -21.09
N TYR A 33 -1.23 -5.96 -21.38
CA TYR A 33 -1.13 -4.52 -21.23
C TYR A 33 -2.06 -3.74 -22.17
N ARG A 34 -2.22 -4.19 -23.42
CA ARG A 34 -3.18 -3.58 -24.36
C ARG A 34 -4.61 -3.63 -23.82
N ILE A 35 -5.06 -4.82 -23.42
CA ILE A 35 -6.39 -5.01 -22.80
C ILE A 35 -6.51 -4.19 -21.51
N TYR A 36 -5.44 -4.14 -20.70
CA TYR A 36 -5.42 -3.38 -19.46
C TYR A 36 -5.65 -1.88 -19.70
N ARG A 37 -5.07 -1.33 -20.77
CA ARG A 37 -5.26 0.07 -21.18
C ARG A 37 -6.62 0.31 -21.84
N GLU A 38 -7.08 -0.62 -22.69
CA GLU A 38 -8.41 -0.54 -23.34
C GLU A 38 -9.54 -0.54 -22.32
N LEU A 39 -9.36 -1.20 -21.18
CA LEU A 39 -10.30 -1.23 -20.07
C LEU A 39 -10.10 -0.08 -19.06
N GLU A 40 -9.23 0.88 -19.38
CA GLU A 40 -8.89 2.04 -18.53
C GLU A 40 -8.47 1.69 -17.09
N LEU A 41 -7.92 0.49 -16.88
CA LEU A 41 -7.51 -0.01 -15.56
C LEU A 41 -6.24 0.67 -15.04
N ASN A 42 -5.61 1.49 -15.88
CA ASN A 42 -4.52 2.40 -15.53
C ASN A 42 -5.01 3.65 -14.80
N LEU A 43 -6.11 3.55 -14.04
CA LEU A 43 -6.61 4.62 -13.21
C LEU A 43 -5.48 5.15 -12.32
N ARG A 44 -5.32 6.47 -12.32
CA ARG A 44 -4.37 7.14 -11.44
C ARG A 44 -4.78 6.84 -9.99
N ILE A 45 -3.96 6.07 -9.29
CA ILE A 45 -4.10 5.89 -7.85
C ILE A 45 -4.00 7.29 -7.25
N ARG A 46 -5.06 7.72 -6.55
CA ARG A 46 -5.03 9.00 -5.85
C ARG A 46 -3.86 8.94 -4.87
N PRO A 47 -2.89 9.87 -4.95
CA PRO A 47 -1.82 9.89 -3.97
C PRO A 47 -2.46 10.00 -2.60
N ARG A 48 -1.98 9.19 -1.65
CA ARG A 48 -2.49 9.23 -0.28
C ARG A 48 -2.30 10.66 0.21
N LYS A 49 -3.37 11.29 0.71
CA LYS A 49 -3.28 12.66 1.24
C LYS A 49 -2.19 12.66 2.31
N ARG A 50 -1.17 13.50 2.12
CA ARG A 50 -0.17 13.70 3.16
C ARG A 50 -0.90 14.26 4.37
N LEU A 51 -0.83 13.56 5.50
CA LEU A 51 -1.35 14.09 6.75
C LEU A 51 -0.45 15.25 7.14
N GLU A 52 -1.05 16.40 7.43
CA GLU A 52 -0.36 17.48 8.13
C GLU A 52 -0.01 16.93 9.51
N ARG A 53 1.29 16.81 9.77
CA ARG A 53 1.76 16.42 11.10
C ARG A 53 1.75 17.67 11.93
N GLU A 54 1.02 17.65 13.04
CA GLU A 54 1.17 18.68 14.06
C GLU A 54 2.64 18.72 14.51
N LYS A 55 3.14 19.91 14.80
CA LYS A 55 4.48 20.07 15.34
C LYS A 55 4.52 19.36 16.69
N SER A 56 5.46 18.43 16.88
CA SER A 56 5.61 17.74 18.15
C SER A 56 5.73 18.77 19.27
N GLN A 57 4.91 18.63 20.31
CA GLN A 57 5.07 19.43 21.51
C GLN A 57 6.39 19.04 22.18
N PRO A 58 7.09 19.99 22.83
CA PRO A 58 8.26 19.68 23.62
C PRO A 58 7.87 18.71 24.74
N LEU A 59 8.76 17.75 25.05
CA LEU A 59 8.56 16.84 26.17
C LEU A 59 8.46 17.64 27.47
N ALA A 60 7.44 17.36 28.27
CA ALA A 60 7.31 17.93 29.60
C ALA A 60 8.45 17.38 30.48
N VAL A 61 9.20 18.28 31.13
CA VAL A 61 10.21 17.91 32.11
C VAL A 61 9.52 17.67 33.45
N PRO A 62 9.63 16.49 34.07
CA PRO A 62 9.04 16.22 35.37
C PRO A 62 9.70 17.07 36.46
N VAL A 63 8.89 17.57 37.41
CA VAL A 63 9.36 18.44 38.51
C VAL A 63 10.00 17.64 39.65
N ALA A 64 9.74 16.34 39.73
CA ALA A 64 10.27 15.44 40.77
C ALA A 64 10.71 14.10 40.18
N ILE A 65 11.48 13.35 40.96
CA ILE A 65 11.89 11.99 40.62
C ILE A 65 10.65 11.09 40.63
N ASN A 66 10.57 10.14 39.69
CA ASN A 66 9.48 9.16 39.54
C ASN A 66 8.11 9.70 39.11
N THR A 67 8.00 10.94 38.63
CA THR A 67 6.72 11.48 38.13
C THR A 67 6.25 10.80 36.82
N ASN A 68 7.19 10.35 35.98
CA ASN A 68 6.91 9.74 34.68
C ASN A 68 7.80 8.52 34.45
N TRP A 69 7.21 7.45 33.93
CA TRP A 69 7.90 6.21 33.56
C TRP A 69 7.41 5.78 32.17
N SER A 70 8.35 5.41 31.30
CA SER A 70 8.07 4.84 29.97
C SER A 70 8.87 3.54 29.85
N MET A 71 8.21 2.46 29.43
CA MET A 71 8.87 1.20 29.09
C MET A 71 8.59 0.87 27.64
N ASP A 72 9.65 0.73 26.84
CA ASP A 72 9.58 0.23 25.46
C ASP A 72 10.16 -1.18 25.43
N PHE A 73 9.44 -2.11 24.81
CA PHE A 73 9.89 -3.48 24.60
C PHE A 73 10.49 -3.62 23.20
N MET A 74 11.72 -4.11 23.11
CA MET A 74 12.37 -4.50 21.86
C MET A 74 12.53 -6.02 21.85
N HIS A 75 12.21 -6.65 20.71
CA HIS A 75 12.35 -8.09 20.51
C HIS A 75 13.22 -8.33 19.29
N ASP A 76 14.39 -8.94 19.48
CA ASP A 76 15.27 -9.37 18.39
C ASP A 76 15.03 -10.87 18.16
N GLN A 77 14.45 -11.21 17.00
CA GLN A 77 14.33 -12.60 16.54
C GLN A 77 14.76 -12.74 15.09
#